data_AF-A0A1F8QLA4-F1
#
_entry.id   AF-A0A1F8QLA4-F1
#
_cell.length_a   1.000
_cell.length_b   1.000
_cell.length_c   1.000
_cell.angle_alpha   90.00
_cell.angle_beta   90.00
_cell.angle_gamma   90.00
#
_symmetry.space_group_name_H-M   'P 1'
#
loop_
_entity.id
_entity.type
_entity.pdbx_description
1 polymer ?
#
loop_
_entity_poly.entity_id
_entity_poly.type
_entity_poly.pdbx_seq_one_letter_code
_entity_poly.pdbx_strand_id
1 'polypeptide(L)'
;MQLSPIFDVAGPGLVIGLLAFGVVFIFLLFLLIVLVEMVALQLLRWGDFKASLKAAVWMNLASTLLGLVLLWLVPALGLLGIAIAWALSVLIEWLVLMRLHPGENRRNLMLAAVANLASYGLLIVPSYLLSS
;
A
#
# COMPACT_ATOMS: atom_id res chain seq x y z
N MET A 1 -1.32 -32.18 11.98
CA MET A 1 -0.64 -30.91 11.66
C MET A 1 0.04 -30.44 12.92
N GLN A 2 1.33 -30.74 13.10
CA GLN A 2 2.11 -30.22 14.22
C GLN A 2 2.43 -28.75 13.94
N LEU A 3 1.85 -27.85 14.72
CA LEU A 3 2.31 -26.47 14.81
C LEU A 3 3.75 -26.52 15.34
N SER A 4 4.66 -25.80 14.70
CA SER A 4 6.09 -25.81 14.98
C SER A 4 6.42 -25.47 16.45
N PRO A 5 7.54 -25.97 17.01
CA PRO A 5 7.92 -25.82 18.43
C PRO A 5 8.08 -24.38 18.93
N ILE A 6 8.04 -23.38 18.03
CA ILE A 6 8.05 -21.95 18.37
C ILE A 6 6.78 -21.57 19.16
N PHE A 7 5.64 -22.19 18.85
CA PHE A 7 4.38 -21.91 19.54
C PHE A 7 4.24 -22.62 20.90
N ASP A 8 5.04 -23.67 21.17
CA ASP A 8 5.04 -24.38 22.46
C ASP A 8 5.89 -23.67 23.53
N VAL A 9 6.87 -22.85 23.11
CA VAL A 9 7.77 -22.11 24.03
C VAL A 9 7.38 -20.64 24.17
N ALA A 10 6.71 -20.06 23.17
CA ALA A 10 6.21 -18.69 23.20
C ALA A 10 4.94 -18.60 24.06
N GLY A 11 5.08 -18.20 25.33
CA GLY A 11 3.92 -17.88 26.17
C GLY A 11 3.01 -16.82 25.52
N PRO A 12 1.73 -16.72 25.92
CA PRO A 12 0.74 -15.84 25.28
C PRO A 12 1.20 -14.38 25.13
N GLY A 13 1.99 -13.88 26.07
CA GLY A 13 2.54 -12.52 26.03
C GLY A 13 3.49 -12.27 24.85
N LEU A 14 4.29 -13.25 24.44
CA LEU A 14 5.20 -13.10 23.29
C LEU A 14 4.41 -13.06 21.97
N VAL A 15 3.38 -13.90 21.83
CA VAL A 15 2.49 -13.90 20.67
C VAL A 15 1.73 -12.58 20.55
N ILE A 16 1.14 -12.10 21.65
CA ILE A 16 0.44 -10.81 21.69
C ILE A 16 1.42 -9.66 21.36
N GLY A 17 2.62 -9.69 21.92
CA GLY A 17 3.66 -8.68 21.65
C GLY A 17 4.07 -8.61 20.18
N LEU A 18 4.30 -9.76 19.53
CA LEU A 18 4.63 -9.83 18.11
C LEU A 18 3.50 -9.31 17.22
N LEU A 19 2.25 -9.69 17.53
CA LEU A 19 1.09 -9.20 16.78
C LEU A 19 0.91 -7.68 16.93
N ALA A 20 1.03 -7.16 18.16
CA ALA A 20 0.95 -5.73 18.42
C ALA A 20 2.03 -4.95 17.66
N PHE A 21 3.28 -5.45 17.68
CA PHE A 21 4.37 -4.85 16.92
C PHE A 21 4.09 -4.84 15.41
N GLY A 22 3.62 -5.96 14.85
CA GLY A 22 3.26 -6.06 13.44
C GLY A 22 2.17 -5.06 13.03
N VAL A 23 1.12 -4.92 13.85
CA VAL A 23 0.04 -3.96 13.60
C VAL A 23 0.55 -2.52 13.62
N VAL A 24 1.35 -2.16 14.63
CA VAL A 24 1.94 -0.81 14.72
C VAL A 24 2.83 -0.53 13.52
N PHE A 25 3.66 -1.50 13.11
CA PHE A 25 4.54 -1.35 11.96
C PHE A 25 3.76 -1.14 10.65
N ILE A 26 2.72 -1.94 10.39
CA ILE A 26 1.84 -1.77 9.22
C ILE A 26 1.16 -0.41 9.24
N PHE A 27 0.68 0.05 10.40
CA PHE A 27 0.06 1.35 10.54
C PHE A 27 1.03 2.51 10.23
N LEU A 28 2.26 2.44 10.73
CA LEU A 28 3.28 3.45 10.44
C LEU A 28 3.65 3.48 8.95
N LEU A 29 3.78 2.31 8.32
CA LEU A 29 3.98 2.21 6.87
C LEU A 29 2.82 2.81 6.09
N PHE A 30 1.58 2.52 6.49
CA PHE A 30 0.40 3.11 5.87
C PHE A 30 0.42 4.65 5.93
N LEU A 31 0.72 5.22 7.09
CA LEU A 31 0.83 6.68 7.25
C LEU A 31 1.94 7.27 6.37
N LEU A 32 3.08 6.60 6.27
CA LEU A 32 4.19 7.02 5.43
C LEU A 32 3.81 7.03 3.94
N ILE A 33 3.16 5.96 3.47
CA ILE A 33 2.69 5.86 2.08
C ILE A 33 1.65 6.96 1.78
N VAL A 34 0.67 7.16 2.67
CA VAL A 34 -0.31 8.26 2.53
C VAL A 34 0.38 9.62 2.41
N LEU A 35 1.43 9.87 3.19
CA LEU A 35 2.18 11.12 3.13
C LEU A 35 2.89 11.27 1.78
N VAL A 36 3.56 10.22 1.30
CA VAL A 36 4.28 10.21 0.02
C VAL A 36 3.32 10.45 -1.15
N GLU A 37 2.19 9.77 -1.18
CA GLU A 37 1.20 9.92 -2.26
C GLU A 37 0.51 11.28 -2.23
N MET A 38 0.22 11.80 -1.05
CA MET A 38 -0.28 13.17 -0.90
C MET A 38 0.74 14.17 -1.47
N VAL A 39 2.03 14.03 -1.14
CA VAL A 39 3.09 14.89 -1.70
C VAL A 39 3.18 14.74 -3.22
N ALA A 40 3.10 13.51 -3.75
CA ALA A 40 3.10 13.28 -5.19
C ALA A 40 1.91 13.98 -5.87
N LEU A 41 0.70 13.85 -5.33
CA LEU A 41 -0.50 14.53 -5.85
C LEU A 41 -0.39 16.07 -5.76
N GLN A 42 0.23 16.59 -4.69
CA GLN A 42 0.51 18.03 -4.54
C GLN A 42 1.50 18.53 -5.59
N LEU A 43 2.62 17.83 -5.79
CA LEU A 43 3.63 18.17 -6.78
C LEU A 43 3.07 18.15 -8.21
N LEU A 44 2.15 17.22 -8.47
CA LEU A 44 1.44 17.09 -9.75
C LEU A 44 0.22 18.01 -9.87
N ARG A 45 0.03 18.92 -8.91
CA ARG A 45 -1.00 19.95 -8.88
C ARG A 45 -2.43 19.39 -9.02
N TRP A 46 -2.69 18.22 -8.44
CA TRP A 46 -4.00 17.57 -8.54
C TRP A 46 -5.10 18.34 -7.80
N GLY A 47 -4.79 18.84 -6.60
CA GLY A 47 -5.72 19.59 -5.77
C GLY A 47 -5.00 20.38 -4.68
N ASP A 48 -5.76 20.99 -3.77
CA ASP A 48 -5.22 21.61 -2.57
C ASP A 48 -4.80 20.55 -1.54
N PHE A 49 -4.09 20.98 -0.49
CA PHE A 49 -3.51 20.06 0.51
C PHE A 49 -4.56 19.12 1.11
N LYS A 50 -5.76 19.64 1.42
CA LYS A 50 -6.86 18.86 2.01
C LYS A 50 -7.42 17.84 1.03
N ALA A 51 -7.64 18.22 -0.24
CA ALA A 51 -8.10 17.28 -1.26
C ALA A 51 -7.07 16.17 -1.48
N SER A 52 -5.78 16.52 -1.64
CA SER A 52 -4.71 15.53 -1.84
C SER A 52 -4.56 14.57 -0.67
N LEU A 53 -4.63 15.07 0.57
CA LEU A 53 -4.57 14.20 1.75
C LEU A 53 -5.77 13.24 1.80
N LYS A 54 -6.98 13.77 1.57
CA LYS A 54 -8.20 12.94 1.52
C LYS A 54 -8.10 11.88 0.43
N ALA A 55 -7.64 12.25 -0.77
CA ALA A 55 -7.44 11.32 -1.88
C ALA A 55 -6.44 10.22 -1.53
N ALA A 56 -5.25 10.59 -1.04
CA ALA A 56 -4.22 9.64 -0.63
C ALA A 56 -4.71 8.68 0.45
N VAL A 57 -5.45 9.16 1.46
CA VAL A 57 -6.05 8.29 2.49
C VAL A 57 -7.02 7.28 1.87
N TRP A 58 -7.94 7.72 1.02
CA TRP A 58 -8.93 6.82 0.41
C TRP A 58 -8.30 5.84 -0.59
N MET A 59 -7.33 6.29 -1.37
CA MET A 59 -6.53 5.48 -2.28
C MET A 59 -5.84 4.35 -1.52
N ASN A 60 -5.06 4.70 -0.50
CA ASN A 60 -4.32 3.72 0.29
C ASN A 60 -5.23 2.80 1.08
N LEU A 61 -6.33 3.31 1.64
CA LEU A 61 -7.29 2.47 2.37
C LEU A 61 -7.93 1.44 1.45
N ALA A 62 -8.38 1.85 0.26
CA ALA A 62 -8.98 0.96 -0.72
C ALA A 62 -7.97 -0.08 -1.24
N SER A 63 -6.75 0.35 -1.57
CA SER A 63 -5.67 -0.53 -2.03
C SER A 63 -5.20 -1.50 -0.94
N THR A 64 -5.16 -1.08 0.32
CA THR A 64 -4.82 -1.95 1.46
C THR A 64 -5.89 -3.03 1.65
N LEU A 65 -7.17 -2.66 1.63
CA LEU A 65 -8.27 -3.63 1.78
C LEU A 65 -8.26 -4.68 0.66
N LEU A 66 -8.03 -4.28 -0.59
CA LEU A 66 -7.90 -5.24 -1.68
C LEU A 66 -6.59 -6.03 -1.57
N GLY A 67 -5.50 -5.40 -1.17
CA GLY A 67 -4.21 -6.04 -0.94
C GLY A 67 -4.31 -7.19 0.05
N LEU A 68 -5.12 -7.05 1.11
CA LEU A 68 -5.40 -8.13 2.06
C LEU A 68 -6.08 -9.35 1.41
N VAL A 69 -6.95 -9.12 0.41
CA VAL A 69 -7.57 -10.19 -0.38
C VAL A 69 -6.56 -10.81 -1.34
N LEU A 70 -5.69 -10.00 -1.95
CA LEU A 70 -4.70 -10.43 -2.93
C LEU A 70 -3.47 -11.11 -2.30
N LEU A 71 -3.21 -10.93 -1.00
CA LEU A 71 -2.12 -11.60 -0.27
C LEU A 71 -2.15 -13.13 -0.42
N TRP A 72 -3.33 -13.72 -0.63
CA TRP A 72 -3.51 -15.15 -0.87
C TRP A 72 -3.14 -15.58 -2.30
N LEU A 73 -3.21 -14.66 -3.27
CA LEU A 73 -3.02 -14.95 -4.69
C LEU A 73 -1.55 -14.80 -5.12
N VAL A 74 -0.82 -13.83 -4.52
CA VAL A 74 0.58 -13.53 -4.91
C VAL A 74 1.52 -14.73 -4.74
N PRO A 75 1.51 -15.51 -3.64
CA PRO A 75 2.40 -16.65 -3.48
C PRO A 75 2.17 -17.75 -4.54
N ALA A 76 0.94 -17.89 -5.03
CA ALA A 76 0.58 -18.90 -6.03
C ALA A 76 1.05 -18.53 -7.44
N LEU A 77 1.19 -17.24 -7.75
CA LEU A 77 1.48 -16.73 -9.09
C LEU A 77 2.89 -16.12 -9.24
N GLY A 78 3.67 -16.00 -8.16
CA GLY A 78 5.03 -15.46 -8.18
C GLY A 78 5.09 -14.02 -8.73
N LEU A 79 6.03 -13.74 -9.63
CA LEU A 79 6.21 -12.41 -10.23
C LEU A 79 4.96 -11.91 -10.96
N LEU A 80 4.19 -12.81 -11.58
CA LEU A 80 2.93 -12.45 -12.24
C LEU A 80 1.90 -11.96 -11.22
N GLY A 81 1.86 -12.58 -10.04
CA GLY A 81 1.01 -12.15 -8.93
C GLY A 81 1.34 -10.73 -8.46
N ILE A 82 2.63 -10.39 -8.39
CA ILE A 82 3.09 -9.04 -8.04
C ILE A 82 2.64 -8.02 -9.10
N ALA A 83 2.83 -8.33 -10.39
CA ALA A 83 2.42 -7.45 -11.48
C ALA A 83 0.89 -7.21 -11.50
N ILE A 84 0.10 -8.26 -11.25
CA ILE A 84 -1.36 -8.17 -11.15
C ILE A 84 -1.76 -7.31 -9.93
N ALA A 85 -1.14 -7.55 -8.77
CA ALA A 85 -1.43 -6.78 -7.56
C ALA A 85 -1.12 -5.28 -7.75
N TRP A 86 0.01 -4.97 -8.39
CA TRP A 86 0.38 -3.60 -8.75
C TRP A 86 -0.65 -2.96 -9.70
N ALA A 87 -1.01 -3.65 -10.79
CA ALA A 87 -1.98 -3.14 -11.75
C ALA A 87 -3.36 -2.89 -11.11
N LEU A 88 -3.79 -3.77 -10.20
CA LEU A 88 -5.01 -3.60 -9.42
C LEU A 88 -4.93 -2.41 -8.47
N SER A 89 -3.79 -2.17 -7.82
CA SER A 89 -3.59 -0.98 -6.97
C SER A 89 -3.76 0.30 -7.77
N VAL A 90 -3.07 0.42 -8.92
CA VAL A 90 -3.19 1.58 -9.81
C VAL A 90 -4.64 1.77 -10.28
N LEU A 91 -5.34 0.67 -10.62
CA LEU A 91 -6.73 0.71 -11.04
C LEU A 91 -7.66 1.25 -9.94
N ILE A 92 -7.50 0.79 -8.70
CA ILE A 92 -8.29 1.26 -7.55
C ILE A 92 -8.05 2.74 -7.31
N GLU A 93 -6.79 3.15 -7.29
CA GLU A 93 -6.40 4.53 -7.05
C GLU A 93 -6.98 5.47 -8.12
N TRP A 94 -6.89 5.06 -9.38
CA TRP A 94 -7.52 5.73 -10.49
C TRP A 94 -9.04 5.87 -10.30
N LEU A 95 -9.73 4.80 -9.88
CA LEU A 95 -11.17 4.83 -9.61
C LEU A 95 -11.51 5.80 -8.46
N VAL A 96 -10.70 5.83 -7.40
CA VAL A 96 -10.87 6.78 -6.28
C VAL A 96 -10.70 8.22 -6.76
N LEU A 97 -9.64 8.51 -7.52
CA LEU A 97 -9.40 9.84 -8.09
C LEU A 97 -10.52 10.26 -9.04
N MET A 98 -11.04 9.35 -9.88
CA MET A 98 -12.20 9.60 -10.73
C MET A 98 -13.47 9.94 -9.94
N ARG A 99 -13.69 9.32 -8.77
CA ARG A 99 -14.84 9.62 -7.92
C ARG A 99 -14.71 10.99 -7.24
N LEU A 100 -13.49 11.41 -6.92
CA LEU A 100 -13.23 12.70 -6.27
C LEU A 100 -13.16 13.86 -7.27
N HIS A 101 -12.63 13.63 -8.47
CA HIS A 101 -12.51 14.63 -9.53
C HIS A 101 -12.93 14.04 -10.89
N PRO A 102 -14.24 13.95 -11.17
CA PRO A 102 -14.76 13.38 -12.41
C PRO A 102 -14.45 14.28 -13.61
N GLY A 103 -14.18 13.66 -14.77
CA GLY A 103 -13.93 14.36 -16.04
C GLY A 103 -12.47 14.37 -16.51
N GLU A 104 -11.51 14.12 -15.62
CA GLU A 104 -10.08 14.14 -15.94
C GLU A 104 -9.47 12.74 -16.04
N ASN A 105 -10.14 11.84 -16.75
CA ASN A 105 -9.88 10.40 -16.69
C ASN A 105 -8.40 10.01 -16.98
N ARG A 106 -7.84 10.47 -18.11
CA ARG A 106 -6.44 10.18 -18.48
C ARG A 106 -5.43 10.76 -17.49
N ARG A 107 -5.69 11.97 -17.00
CA ARG A 107 -4.85 12.64 -16.01
C ARG A 107 -4.88 11.86 -14.70
N ASN A 108 -6.06 11.50 -14.19
CA ASN A 108 -6.21 10.71 -12.97
C ASN A 108 -5.50 9.35 -13.05
N LEU A 109 -5.53 8.69 -14.22
CA LEU A 109 -4.80 7.43 -14.42
C LEU A 109 -3.28 7.62 -14.34
N MET A 110 -2.75 8.65 -15.01
CA MET A 110 -1.32 8.98 -14.93
C MET A 110 -0.90 9.35 -13.51
N LEU A 111 -1.72 10.12 -12.80
CA LEU A 111 -1.47 10.51 -11.42
C LEU A 111 -1.46 9.32 -10.48
N ALA A 112 -2.44 8.40 -10.60
CA ALA A 112 -2.46 7.15 -9.84
C ALA A 112 -1.21 6.32 -10.10
N ALA A 113 -0.83 6.13 -11.37
CA ALA A 113 0.36 5.36 -11.72
C ALA A 113 1.64 5.97 -11.12
N VAL A 114 1.79 7.30 -11.16
CA VAL A 114 2.98 8.00 -10.62
C VAL A 114 3.01 7.96 -9.10
N ALA A 115 1.87 8.20 -8.43
CA ALA A 115 1.77 8.15 -6.97
C ALA A 115 2.12 6.74 -6.46
N ASN A 116 1.51 5.72 -7.07
CA ASN A 116 1.79 4.32 -6.74
C ASN A 116 3.27 3.97 -6.97
N LEU A 117 3.87 4.40 -8.09
CA LEU A 117 5.28 4.17 -8.38
C LEU A 117 6.21 4.85 -7.34
N ALA A 118 5.85 6.05 -6.88
CA ALA A 118 6.61 6.74 -5.83
C ALA A 118 6.59 5.95 -4.51
N SER A 119 5.42 5.43 -4.11
CA SER A 119 5.25 4.56 -2.95
C SER A 119 6.07 3.27 -3.08
N TYR A 120 6.02 2.60 -4.23
CA TYR A 120 6.81 1.40 -4.48
C TYR A 120 8.32 1.67 -4.49
N GLY A 121 8.76 2.79 -5.06
CA GLY A 121 10.16 3.21 -5.00
C GLY A 121 10.64 3.37 -3.56
N LEU A 122 9.83 3.97 -2.69
CA LEU A 122 10.14 4.13 -1.28
C LEU A 122 10.18 2.79 -0.51
N LEU A 123 9.38 1.80 -0.90
CA LEU A 123 9.40 0.48 -0.25
C LEU A 123 10.54 -0.42 -0.77
N ILE A 124 10.78 -0.44 -2.08
CA ILE A 124 11.74 -1.35 -2.72
C ILE A 124 13.18 -0.88 -2.51
N VAL A 125 13.48 0.41 -2.70
CA VAL A 125 14.86 0.91 -2.68
C VAL A 125 15.57 0.64 -1.33
N PRO A 126 14.99 0.97 -0.17
CA PRO A 126 15.62 0.68 1.11
C PRO A 126 15.77 -0.83 1.35
N SER A 127 14.80 -1.63 0.92
CA SER A 127 14.86 -3.09 1.07
C SER A 127 16.03 -3.71 0.31
N TYR A 128 16.37 -3.17 -0.87
CA TYR A 128 17.51 -3.61 -1.66
C TYR A 128 18.84 -3.11 -1.06
N LEU A 129 18.90 -1.85 -0.60
CA LEU A 129 20.10 -1.27 0.00
C LEU A 129 20.46 -1.89 1.35
N LEU A 130 19.47 -2.42 2.09
CA LEU A 130 19.69 -3.04 3.40
C LEU A 130 19.91 -4.56 3.30
N SER A 131 19.62 -5.19 2.16
CA SER A 131 19.82 -6.62 1.92
C SER A 131 21.13 -6.96 1.21
N SER A 132 21.89 -5.95 0.78
CA SER A 132 23.22 -6.05 0.17
C SER A 132 24.32 -5.70 1.17
#